data_AF-A0A2G7FGA1-F1
#
_entry.id   AF-A0A2G7FGA1-F1
#
_cell.length_a   1.000
_cell.length_b   1.000
_cell.length_c   1.000
_cell.angle_alpha   90.00
_cell.angle_beta   90.00
_cell.angle_gamma   90.00
#
_symmetry.space_group_name_H-M   'P 1'
#
loop_
_entity.id
_entity.type
_entity.pdbx_description
1 polymer ?
#
loop_
_entity_poly.entity_id
_entity_poly.type
_entity_poly.pdbx_seq_one_letter_code
_entity_poly.pdbx_strand_id
1 'polypeptide(L)'
;MRLILEIRAAITEKVRPGFIVGIKINSVEFQPNGIVPDEAWELCRALEEHEFDFVELSGGKYKNLDEDDTAKHVISKKDEAFFLDVAQKVVSSLTKMKSYLTGGFRSTAGMVDGLQTVDGIGLARPFCQEPFLCLDLLSGKIPGAIIPVMDQLNYQLTVAAACIQMRQIGNKVQPVDLSSQDAVDAVTAAVEDWLEQKAIDRSEEAFKPPFLLGHAAPL
;
A
#
# COMPACT_ATOMS: atom_id res chain seq x y z
N MET A 1 -5.27 -21.57 8.35
CA MET A 1 -5.80 -21.85 6.99
C MET A 1 -7.30 -22.02 6.89
N ARG A 2 -7.98 -22.84 7.73
CA ARG A 2 -9.42 -23.16 7.58
C ARG A 2 -10.32 -22.00 7.12
N LEU A 3 -10.31 -20.88 7.84
CA LEU A 3 -11.18 -19.74 7.55
C LEU A 3 -10.99 -19.17 6.13
N ILE A 4 -9.73 -19.01 5.68
CA ILE A 4 -9.41 -18.46 4.36
C ILE A 4 -9.96 -19.37 3.25
N LEU A 5 -9.81 -20.68 3.43
CA LEU A 5 -10.23 -21.68 2.44
C LEU A 5 -11.76 -21.83 2.40
N GLU A 6 -12.43 -21.77 3.54
CA GLU A 6 -13.89 -21.73 3.61
C GLU A 6 -14.46 -20.47 2.91
N ILE A 7 -13.82 -19.31 3.11
CA ILE A 7 -14.18 -18.07 2.39
C ILE A 7 -13.97 -18.24 0.89
N ARG A 8 -12.82 -18.80 0.45
CA ARG A 8 -12.54 -19.04 -0.97
C ARG A 8 -13.60 -19.93 -1.61
N ALA A 9 -13.95 -21.03 -0.95
CA ALA A 9 -14.97 -21.97 -1.41
C ALA A 9 -16.35 -21.28 -1.52
N ALA A 10 -16.75 -20.54 -0.49
CA ALA A 10 -18.00 -19.78 -0.50
C ALA A 10 -18.04 -18.72 -1.61
N ILE A 11 -16.91 -18.05 -1.92
CA ILE A 11 -16.81 -17.13 -3.05
C ILE A 11 -17.00 -17.90 -4.37
N THR A 12 -16.34 -19.05 -4.57
CA THR A 12 -16.49 -19.87 -5.80
C THR A 12 -17.95 -20.17 -6.10
N GLU A 13 -18.72 -20.56 -5.08
CA GLU A 13 -20.14 -20.92 -5.24
C GLU A 13 -21.03 -19.75 -5.66
N LYS A 14 -20.57 -18.50 -5.47
CA LYS A 14 -21.35 -17.28 -5.72
C LYS A 14 -20.93 -16.54 -7.00
N VAL A 15 -19.82 -16.93 -7.62
CA VAL A 15 -19.28 -16.24 -8.80
C VAL A 15 -19.34 -17.12 -10.04
N ARG A 16 -19.31 -16.48 -11.21
CA ARG A 16 -19.27 -17.18 -12.50
C ARG A 16 -17.91 -17.85 -12.74
N PRO A 17 -17.83 -18.90 -13.58
CA PRO A 17 -16.54 -19.42 -14.05
C PRO A 17 -15.67 -18.31 -14.66
N GLY A 18 -14.38 -18.33 -14.34
CA GLY A 18 -13.41 -17.32 -14.79
C GLY A 18 -13.46 -16.00 -14.02
N PHE A 19 -14.21 -15.91 -12.92
CA PHE A 19 -14.09 -14.78 -11.98
C PHE A 19 -12.77 -14.88 -11.21
N ILE A 20 -11.98 -13.81 -11.22
CA ILE A 20 -10.66 -13.74 -10.58
C ILE A 20 -10.82 -13.52 -9.07
N VAL A 21 -10.22 -14.39 -8.27
CA VAL A 21 -10.15 -14.28 -6.81
C VAL A 21 -8.69 -14.23 -6.37
N GLY A 22 -8.26 -13.07 -5.89
CA GLY A 22 -6.95 -12.89 -5.29
C GLY A 22 -7.01 -12.75 -3.77
N ILE A 23 -5.85 -12.86 -3.13
CA ILE A 23 -5.68 -12.63 -1.69
C ILE A 23 -4.44 -11.78 -1.42
N LYS A 24 -4.58 -10.82 -0.51
CA LYS A 24 -3.45 -10.03 -0.02
C LYS A 24 -3.02 -10.53 1.35
N ILE A 25 -1.75 -10.85 1.50
CA ILE A 25 -1.17 -11.37 2.74
C ILE A 25 0.08 -10.59 3.12
N ASN A 26 0.41 -10.59 4.41
CA ASN A 26 1.73 -10.16 4.86
C ASN A 26 2.74 -11.30 4.61
N SER A 27 3.86 -10.99 3.97
CA SER A 27 4.94 -11.94 3.67
C SER A 27 5.90 -12.17 4.83
N VAL A 28 6.02 -11.17 5.72
CA VAL A 28 6.76 -11.26 6.98
C VAL A 28 6.05 -10.40 8.03
N GLU A 29 5.83 -10.96 9.20
CA GLU A 29 5.43 -10.19 10.38
C GLU A 29 6.61 -10.04 11.32
N PHE A 30 7.07 -8.81 11.54
CA PHE A 30 8.18 -8.50 12.44
C PHE A 30 7.76 -8.50 13.92
N GLN A 31 7.08 -9.56 14.35
CA GLN A 31 6.59 -9.73 15.72
C GLN A 31 7.04 -11.10 16.27
N PRO A 32 7.18 -11.23 17.61
CA PRO A 32 7.30 -12.54 18.22
C PRO A 32 6.11 -13.42 17.81
N ASN A 33 6.38 -14.57 17.18
CA ASN A 33 5.39 -15.47 16.58
C ASN A 33 4.66 -14.95 15.32
N GLY A 34 5.25 -13.96 14.62
CA GLY A 34 4.77 -13.55 13.31
C GLY A 34 5.11 -14.56 12.21
N ILE A 35 4.40 -14.48 11.08
CA ILE A 35 4.64 -15.35 9.91
C ILE A 35 6.10 -15.25 9.47
N VAL A 36 6.78 -16.40 9.44
CA VAL A 36 8.15 -16.51 8.90
C VAL A 36 8.14 -16.92 7.42
N PRO A 37 9.23 -16.72 6.66
CA PRO A 37 9.25 -17.00 5.23
C PRO A 37 8.86 -18.44 4.82
N ASP A 38 9.17 -19.44 5.65
CA ASP A 38 8.76 -20.84 5.40
C ASP A 38 7.25 -21.03 5.56
N GLU A 39 6.64 -20.39 6.55
CA GLU A 39 5.18 -20.41 6.73
C GLU A 39 4.47 -19.64 5.61
N ALA A 40 5.04 -18.51 5.16
CA ALA A 40 4.53 -17.77 4.00
C ALA A 40 4.59 -18.61 2.72
N TRP A 41 5.63 -19.42 2.56
CA TRP A 41 5.78 -20.37 1.46
C TRP A 41 4.71 -21.48 1.52
N GLU A 42 4.52 -22.13 2.67
CA GLU A 42 3.48 -23.15 2.86
C GLU A 42 2.07 -22.58 2.64
N LEU A 43 1.83 -21.37 3.15
CA LEU A 43 0.60 -20.63 2.93
C LEU A 43 0.33 -20.41 1.43
N CYS A 44 1.29 -19.90 0.68
CA CYS A 44 1.12 -19.61 -0.75
C CYS A 44 0.89 -20.88 -1.57
N ARG A 45 1.53 -22.00 -1.20
CA ARG A 45 1.23 -23.31 -1.80
C ARG A 45 -0.21 -23.75 -1.55
N ALA A 46 -0.69 -23.64 -0.32
CA ALA A 46 -2.07 -23.97 0.00
C ALA A 46 -3.06 -23.04 -0.73
N LEU A 47 -2.72 -21.76 -0.92
CA LEU A 47 -3.55 -20.83 -1.70
C LEU A 47 -3.63 -21.24 -3.18
N GLU A 48 -2.50 -21.62 -3.79
CA GLU A 48 -2.49 -22.12 -5.18
C GLU A 48 -3.29 -23.43 -5.34
N GLU A 49 -3.17 -24.37 -4.39
CA GLU A 49 -3.92 -25.63 -4.38
C GLU A 49 -5.45 -25.39 -4.29
N HIS A 50 -5.87 -24.27 -3.71
CA HIS A 50 -7.26 -23.84 -3.61
C HIS A 50 -7.68 -22.82 -4.68
N GLU A 51 -6.93 -22.77 -5.78
CA GLU A 51 -7.28 -22.03 -7.00
C GLU A 51 -7.48 -20.53 -6.75
N PHE A 52 -6.66 -19.91 -5.90
CA PHE A 52 -6.50 -18.46 -5.94
C PHE A 52 -5.77 -18.06 -7.23
N ASP A 53 -6.26 -17.02 -7.90
CA ASP A 53 -5.71 -16.55 -9.18
C ASP A 53 -4.45 -15.71 -8.98
N PHE A 54 -4.39 -14.93 -7.89
CA PHE A 54 -3.20 -14.20 -7.51
C PHE A 54 -3.04 -14.03 -5.99
N VAL A 55 -1.79 -13.92 -5.55
CA VAL A 55 -1.43 -13.48 -4.20
C VAL A 55 -0.70 -12.14 -4.28
N GLU A 56 -1.14 -11.17 -3.49
CA GLU A 56 -0.43 -9.91 -3.28
C GLU A 56 0.32 -9.98 -1.94
N LEU A 57 1.65 -9.97 -2.03
CA LEU A 57 2.54 -9.91 -0.89
C LEU A 57 2.75 -8.45 -0.48
N SER A 58 2.54 -8.18 0.79
CA SER A 58 2.98 -6.93 1.43
C SER A 58 3.87 -7.23 2.62
N GLY A 59 4.66 -6.27 3.07
CA GLY A 59 5.39 -6.40 4.32
C GLY A 59 5.38 -5.11 5.13
N GLY A 60 5.62 -5.24 6.43
CA GLY A 60 5.64 -4.12 7.37
C GLY A 60 4.80 -4.38 8.63
N LYS A 61 5.10 -3.65 9.70
CA LYS A 61 4.34 -3.70 10.97
C LYS A 61 3.10 -2.80 10.87
N TYR A 62 1.95 -3.30 11.34
CA TYR A 62 0.79 -2.45 11.72
C TYR A 62 0.72 -2.18 13.23
N LYS A 63 1.52 -2.88 14.05
CA LYS A 63 1.48 -2.80 15.52
C LYS A 63 2.88 -2.55 16.11
N ASN A 64 2.88 -1.66 17.11
CA ASN A 64 3.97 -1.14 17.94
C ASN A 64 4.43 0.25 17.47
N LEU A 65 3.58 1.24 17.76
CA LEU A 65 3.82 2.65 17.48
C LEU A 65 4.73 3.34 18.52
N ASP A 66 5.13 2.68 19.61
CA ASP A 66 5.76 3.41 20.73
C ASP A 66 7.14 2.94 21.22
N GLU A 67 7.69 1.77 20.81
CA GLU A 67 8.81 1.21 21.60
C GLU A 67 10.00 0.58 20.86
N ASP A 68 10.13 0.66 19.54
CA ASP A 68 11.24 -0.05 18.88
C ASP A 68 11.88 0.70 17.70
N ASP A 69 13.05 1.29 17.97
CA ASP A 69 13.92 1.95 16.99
C ASP A 69 14.36 1.01 15.85
N THR A 70 14.29 -0.31 16.05
CA THR A 70 14.60 -1.30 15.00
C THR A 70 13.50 -1.44 13.94
N ALA A 71 12.30 -0.89 14.18
CA ALA A 71 11.18 -0.90 13.25
C ALA A 71 11.27 0.17 12.13
N LYS A 72 12.29 1.03 12.18
CA LYS A 72 12.47 2.20 11.29
C LYS A 72 13.06 1.87 9.89
N HIS A 73 13.14 0.60 9.49
CA HIS A 73 13.80 0.18 8.24
C HIS A 73 12.82 -0.13 7.09
N VAL A 74 12.10 0.86 6.55
CA VAL A 74 11.13 0.54 5.48
C VAL A 74 11.20 1.40 4.23
N ILE A 75 11.95 2.52 4.18
CA ILE A 75 11.85 3.42 3.02
C ILE A 75 13.22 3.97 2.62
N SER A 76 14.10 3.08 2.20
CA SER A 76 15.30 3.40 1.42
C SER A 76 15.34 2.56 0.14
N LYS A 77 16.13 2.96 -0.87
CA LYS A 77 16.43 2.14 -2.06
C LYS A 77 16.97 0.74 -1.72
N LYS A 78 17.53 0.56 -0.52
CA LYS A 78 18.04 -0.71 -0.02
C LYS A 78 16.91 -1.66 0.42
N ASP A 79 15.72 -1.12 0.66
CA ASP A 79 14.57 -1.84 1.22
C ASP A 79 13.55 -2.29 0.14
N GLU A 80 13.54 -1.67 -1.06
CA GLU A 80 12.85 -2.24 -2.23
C GLU A 80 13.37 -3.67 -2.51
N ALA A 81 14.68 -3.91 -2.31
CA ALA A 81 15.31 -5.22 -2.45
C ALA A 81 14.98 -6.21 -1.32
N PHE A 82 14.75 -5.76 -0.09
CA PHE A 82 14.51 -6.66 1.05
C PHE A 82 13.20 -7.46 0.89
N PHE A 83 12.13 -6.81 0.46
CA PHE A 83 10.86 -7.51 0.21
C PHE A 83 10.92 -8.41 -1.02
N LEU A 84 11.80 -8.10 -1.99
CA LEU A 84 12.03 -8.92 -3.18
C LEU A 84 12.70 -10.25 -2.83
N ASP A 85 13.66 -10.29 -1.90
CA ASP A 85 14.32 -11.54 -1.49
C ASP A 85 13.33 -12.54 -0.86
N VAL A 86 12.44 -12.04 0.02
CA VAL A 86 11.38 -12.88 0.62
C VAL A 86 10.36 -13.29 -0.44
N ALA A 87 9.93 -12.35 -1.29
CA ALA A 87 9.00 -12.63 -2.36
C ALA A 87 9.56 -13.70 -3.30
N GLN A 88 10.85 -13.63 -3.68
CA GLN A 88 11.47 -14.59 -4.59
C GLN A 88 11.38 -16.03 -4.07
N LYS A 89 11.65 -16.25 -2.78
CA LYS A 89 11.52 -17.58 -2.18
C LYS A 89 10.08 -18.11 -2.27
N VAL A 90 9.11 -17.27 -1.92
CA VAL A 90 7.68 -17.64 -1.94
C VAL A 90 7.19 -17.89 -3.37
N VAL A 91 7.47 -16.95 -4.28
CA VAL A 91 7.06 -16.99 -5.69
C VAL A 91 7.67 -18.19 -6.42
N SER A 92 8.89 -18.61 -6.07
CA SER A 92 9.53 -19.76 -6.73
C SER A 92 8.75 -21.07 -6.64
N SER A 93 7.79 -21.17 -5.72
CA SER A 93 6.91 -22.34 -5.57
C SER A 93 5.61 -22.30 -6.35
N LEU A 94 5.26 -21.13 -6.89
CA LEU A 94 3.99 -20.93 -7.59
C LEU A 94 4.12 -21.34 -9.05
N THR A 95 3.12 -22.05 -9.55
CA THR A 95 3.10 -22.59 -10.92
C THR A 95 1.97 -22.04 -11.77
N LYS A 96 0.89 -21.58 -11.15
CA LYS A 96 -0.34 -21.10 -11.77
C LYS A 96 -0.78 -19.75 -11.19
N MET A 97 -0.74 -19.62 -9.87
CA MET A 97 -1.16 -18.41 -9.15
C MET A 97 -0.16 -17.28 -9.45
N LYS A 98 -0.69 -16.11 -9.81
CA LYS A 98 0.12 -14.91 -10.06
C LYS A 98 0.57 -14.25 -8.77
N SER A 99 1.74 -13.63 -8.80
CA SER A 99 2.33 -12.98 -7.64
C SER A 99 2.41 -11.47 -7.83
N TYR A 100 2.00 -10.72 -6.82
CA TYR A 100 2.11 -9.27 -6.78
C TYR A 100 2.93 -8.86 -5.56
N LEU A 101 3.70 -7.78 -5.67
CA LEU A 101 4.41 -7.18 -4.55
C LEU A 101 4.00 -5.73 -4.35
N THR A 102 3.66 -5.37 -3.11
CA THR A 102 3.28 -4.02 -2.73
C THR A 102 4.11 -3.54 -1.56
N GLY A 103 4.85 -2.45 -1.77
CA GLY A 103 5.63 -1.80 -0.73
C GLY A 103 6.66 -0.85 -1.31
N GLY A 104 6.53 0.45 -1.03
CA GLY A 104 7.60 1.43 -1.29
C GLY A 104 7.88 1.82 -2.74
N PHE A 105 7.43 1.05 -3.75
CA PHE A 105 7.71 1.34 -5.17
C PHE A 105 7.27 2.75 -5.59
N ARG A 106 8.22 3.53 -6.09
CA ARG A 106 7.98 4.88 -6.64
C ARG A 106 8.59 5.11 -8.01
N SER A 107 9.69 4.43 -8.36
CA SER A 107 10.38 4.65 -9.64
C SER A 107 10.01 3.59 -10.68
N THR A 108 9.94 3.97 -11.97
CA THR A 108 9.75 3.01 -13.07
C THR A 108 10.86 1.96 -13.06
N ALA A 109 12.10 2.36 -12.79
CA ALA A 109 13.23 1.44 -12.70
C ALA A 109 13.03 0.38 -11.61
N GLY A 110 12.65 0.79 -10.39
CA GLY A 110 12.37 -0.15 -9.29
C GLY A 110 11.17 -1.06 -9.58
N MET A 111 10.12 -0.54 -10.23
CA MET A 111 8.98 -1.37 -10.65
C MET A 111 9.41 -2.42 -11.68
N VAL A 112 10.18 -2.03 -12.71
CA VAL A 112 10.66 -2.94 -13.77
C VAL A 112 11.62 -3.99 -13.22
N ASP A 113 12.47 -3.61 -12.26
CA ASP A 113 13.36 -4.53 -11.56
C ASP A 113 12.56 -5.53 -10.71
N GLY A 114 11.56 -5.06 -9.95
CA GLY A 114 10.68 -5.93 -9.18
C GLY A 114 9.91 -6.93 -10.05
N LEU A 115 9.51 -6.54 -11.26
CA LEU A 115 8.86 -7.41 -12.24
C LEU A 115 9.77 -8.52 -12.79
N GLN A 116 11.08 -8.51 -12.49
CA GLN A 116 11.94 -9.68 -12.75
C GLN A 116 11.68 -10.82 -11.76
N THR A 117 11.05 -10.53 -10.62
CA THR A 117 10.80 -11.47 -9.53
C THR A 117 9.32 -11.83 -9.38
N VAL A 118 8.41 -10.86 -9.54
CA VAL A 118 6.96 -11.05 -9.38
C VAL A 118 6.20 -10.71 -10.66
N ASP A 119 4.98 -11.22 -10.80
CA ASP A 119 4.14 -10.97 -11.98
C ASP A 119 3.52 -9.55 -12.01
N GLY A 120 3.48 -8.86 -10.87
CA GLY A 120 2.86 -7.53 -10.77
C GLY A 120 3.36 -6.69 -9.60
N ILE A 121 3.22 -5.37 -9.73
CA ILE A 121 3.56 -4.40 -8.68
C ILE A 121 2.30 -3.67 -8.25
N GLY A 122 2.02 -3.67 -6.95
CA GLY A 122 0.93 -2.87 -6.39
C GLY A 122 1.42 -1.51 -5.90
N LEU A 123 0.59 -0.50 -6.16
CA LEU A 123 0.84 0.90 -5.80
C LEU A 123 -0.40 1.44 -5.07
N ALA A 124 -0.18 2.25 -4.03
CA ALA A 124 -1.25 2.81 -3.21
C ALA A 124 -1.11 4.34 -3.08
N ARG A 125 -0.37 4.80 -2.06
CA ARG A 125 -0.16 6.23 -1.74
C ARG A 125 0.19 7.13 -2.95
N PRO A 126 1.02 6.71 -3.92
CA PRO A 126 1.28 7.51 -5.12
C PRO A 126 0.01 7.95 -5.87
N PHE A 127 -1.00 7.07 -6.00
CA PHE A 127 -2.23 7.40 -6.70
C PHE A 127 -3.13 8.42 -5.97
N CYS A 128 -2.90 8.63 -4.68
CA CYS A 128 -3.64 9.65 -3.94
C CYS A 128 -3.25 11.05 -4.40
N GLN A 129 -1.98 11.27 -4.75
CA GLN A 129 -1.51 12.55 -5.30
C GLN A 129 -1.56 12.60 -6.84
N GLU A 130 -1.24 11.48 -7.49
CA GLU A 130 -1.04 11.40 -8.94
C GLU A 130 -2.07 10.44 -9.56
N PRO A 131 -3.34 10.85 -9.76
CA PRO A 131 -4.38 9.96 -10.28
C PRO A 131 -4.10 9.46 -11.71
N PHE A 132 -3.26 10.16 -12.46
CA PHE A 132 -2.82 9.79 -13.81
C PHE A 132 -1.45 9.11 -13.86
N LEU A 133 -0.91 8.67 -12.70
CA LEU A 133 0.44 8.10 -12.59
C LEU A 133 0.71 7.01 -13.63
N CYS A 134 -0.20 6.06 -13.83
CA CYS A 134 -0.02 5.00 -14.84
C CYS A 134 0.20 5.56 -16.25
N LEU A 135 -0.62 6.54 -16.66
CA LEU A 135 -0.53 7.13 -17.99
C LEU A 135 0.80 7.86 -18.17
N ASP A 136 1.21 8.61 -17.15
CA ASP A 136 2.44 9.40 -17.17
C ASP A 136 3.69 8.51 -17.15
N LEU A 137 3.68 7.39 -16.41
CA LEU A 137 4.76 6.39 -16.42
C LEU A 137 4.84 5.66 -17.78
N LEU A 138 3.71 5.16 -18.29
CA LEU A 138 3.67 4.39 -19.54
C LEU A 138 4.00 5.23 -20.77
N SER A 139 3.68 6.52 -20.75
CA SER A 139 4.07 7.47 -21.81
C SER A 139 5.53 7.91 -21.73
N GLY A 140 6.25 7.56 -20.65
CA GLY A 140 7.62 8.01 -20.40
C GLY A 140 7.74 9.49 -20.02
N LYS A 141 6.62 10.14 -19.68
CA LYS A 141 6.59 11.55 -19.28
C LYS A 141 7.32 11.78 -17.95
N ILE A 142 7.22 10.82 -17.03
CA ILE A 142 7.89 10.87 -15.72
C ILE A 142 8.61 9.54 -15.43
N PRO A 143 9.75 9.57 -14.69
CA PRO A 143 10.51 8.37 -14.36
C PRO A 143 10.01 7.66 -13.08
N GLY A 144 8.98 8.21 -12.43
CA GLY A 144 8.47 7.74 -11.15
C GLY A 144 7.47 8.72 -10.54
N ALA A 145 6.79 8.25 -9.50
CA ALA A 145 5.91 9.06 -8.66
C ALA A 145 6.69 10.11 -7.86
N ILE A 146 5.99 11.18 -7.49
CA ILE A 146 6.47 12.22 -6.59
C ILE A 146 6.91 11.59 -5.27
N ILE A 147 8.06 12.04 -4.76
CA ILE A 147 8.56 11.69 -3.43
C ILE A 147 8.12 12.82 -2.48
N PRO A 148 7.22 12.57 -1.52
CA PRO A 148 6.80 13.59 -0.60
C PRO A 148 7.95 14.07 0.29
N VAL A 149 8.02 15.37 0.57
CA VAL A 149 8.97 16.00 1.51
C VAL A 149 8.48 15.90 2.95
N MET A 150 8.00 14.73 3.34
CA MET A 150 7.50 14.42 4.68
C MET A 150 8.08 13.10 5.15
N ASP A 151 8.14 12.89 6.48
CA ASP A 151 8.56 11.62 7.05
C ASP A 151 7.65 10.48 6.58
N GLN A 152 8.18 9.65 5.68
CA GLN A 152 7.45 8.54 5.10
C GLN A 152 7.22 7.39 6.11
N LEU A 153 7.95 7.40 7.23
CA LEU A 153 7.80 6.44 8.33
C LEU A 153 6.74 6.88 9.34
N ASN A 154 6.29 8.14 9.30
CA ASN A 154 5.10 8.58 10.03
C ASN A 154 3.84 8.06 9.32
N TYR A 155 3.51 6.79 9.57
CA TYR A 155 2.36 6.12 8.94
C TYR A 155 1.04 6.84 9.20
N GLN A 156 0.84 7.37 10.42
CA GLN A 156 -0.38 8.09 10.77
C GLN A 156 -0.54 9.35 9.89
N LEU A 157 0.51 10.15 9.77
CA LEU A 157 0.50 11.35 8.95
C LEU A 157 0.38 11.03 7.46
N THR A 158 1.14 10.04 6.95
CA THR A 158 1.09 9.68 5.52
C THR A 158 -0.26 9.06 5.10
N VAL A 159 -0.91 8.30 5.97
CA VAL A 159 -2.28 7.79 5.73
C VAL A 159 -3.29 8.95 5.78
N ALA A 160 -3.17 9.86 6.74
CA ALA A 160 -4.05 11.02 6.81
C ALA A 160 -3.91 11.92 5.56
N ALA A 161 -2.68 12.18 5.11
CA ALA A 161 -2.41 12.91 3.88
C ALA A 161 -3.04 12.24 2.64
N ALA A 162 -2.88 10.92 2.49
CA ALA A 162 -3.51 10.16 1.41
C ALA A 162 -5.05 10.26 1.44
N CYS A 163 -5.64 10.21 2.64
CA CYS A 163 -7.09 10.39 2.82
C CYS A 163 -7.57 11.81 2.46
N ILE A 164 -6.80 12.85 2.82
CA ILE A 164 -7.07 14.24 2.42
C ILE A 164 -7.04 14.35 0.89
N GLN A 165 -6.00 13.81 0.25
CA GLN A 165 -5.87 13.81 -1.20
C GLN A 165 -7.02 13.07 -1.91
N MET A 166 -7.40 11.89 -1.43
CA MET A 166 -8.58 11.17 -1.95
C MET A 166 -9.88 11.97 -1.76
N ARG A 167 -10.05 12.66 -0.63
CA ARG A 167 -11.19 13.57 -0.40
C ARG A 167 -11.18 14.73 -1.39
N GLN A 168 -10.01 15.32 -1.69
CA GLN A 168 -9.86 16.38 -2.68
C GLN A 168 -10.26 15.90 -4.09
N ILE A 169 -9.74 14.75 -4.54
CA ILE A 169 -10.11 14.13 -5.82
C ILE A 169 -11.63 13.91 -5.90
N GLY A 170 -12.22 13.32 -4.84
CA GLY A 170 -13.66 13.08 -4.78
C GLY A 170 -14.51 14.35 -4.85
N ASN A 171 -13.93 15.51 -4.51
CA ASN A 171 -14.58 16.82 -4.60
C ASN A 171 -14.09 17.66 -5.79
N LYS A 172 -13.42 17.04 -6.78
CA LYS A 172 -12.92 17.70 -8.00
C LYS A 172 -11.90 18.82 -7.73
N VAL A 173 -11.13 18.67 -6.66
CA VAL A 173 -10.02 19.55 -6.29
C VAL A 173 -8.71 18.80 -6.53
N GLN A 174 -7.72 19.49 -7.09
CA GLN A 174 -6.39 18.93 -7.25
C GLN A 174 -5.83 18.49 -5.90
N PRO A 175 -5.26 17.26 -5.80
CA PRO A 175 -4.59 16.81 -4.59
C PRO A 175 -3.52 17.80 -4.13
N VAL A 176 -3.38 17.95 -2.83
CA VAL A 176 -2.25 18.68 -2.24
C VAL A 176 -0.92 18.08 -2.73
N ASP A 177 -0.01 18.93 -3.20
CA ASP A 177 1.30 18.53 -3.70
C ASP A 177 2.31 18.42 -2.56
N LEU A 178 2.53 17.18 -2.11
CA LEU A 178 3.46 16.90 -1.02
C LEU A 178 4.93 16.97 -1.43
N SER A 179 5.27 17.40 -2.65
CA SER A 179 6.66 17.79 -2.99
C SER A 179 7.02 19.17 -2.43
N SER A 180 6.03 19.95 -1.97
CA SER A 180 6.20 21.27 -1.36
C SER A 180 6.21 21.19 0.17
N GLN A 181 7.20 21.81 0.82
CA GLN A 181 7.26 21.86 2.27
C GLN A 181 6.07 22.61 2.86
N ASP A 182 5.67 23.73 2.26
CA ASP A 182 4.51 24.52 2.71
C ASP A 182 3.22 23.69 2.69
N ALA A 183 3.09 22.81 1.69
CA ALA A 183 1.95 21.91 1.57
C ALA A 183 1.98 20.80 2.64
N VAL A 184 3.16 20.24 2.92
CA VAL A 184 3.36 19.26 4.00
C VAL A 184 3.06 19.89 5.36
N ASP A 185 3.49 21.12 5.60
CA ASP A 185 3.24 21.85 6.85
C ASP A 185 1.74 22.12 7.03
N ALA A 186 1.05 22.55 5.97
CA ALA A 186 -0.40 22.74 5.99
C ALA A 186 -1.17 21.44 6.25
N VAL A 187 -0.74 20.32 5.65
CA VAL A 187 -1.30 18.99 5.92
C VAL A 187 -1.06 18.58 7.36
N THR A 188 0.15 18.78 7.88
CA THR A 188 0.52 18.40 9.25
C THR A 188 -0.34 19.15 10.26
N ALA A 189 -0.43 20.48 10.15
CA ALA A 189 -1.26 21.29 11.03
C ALA A 189 -2.75 20.86 10.97
N ALA A 190 -3.30 20.65 9.77
CA ALA A 190 -4.68 20.22 9.63
C ALA A 190 -4.95 18.82 10.21
N VAL A 191 -3.97 17.91 10.15
CA VAL A 191 -4.08 16.59 10.75
C VAL A 191 -3.98 16.65 12.27
N GLU A 192 -3.13 17.50 12.83
CA GLU A 192 -3.03 17.73 14.27
C GLU A 192 -4.37 18.24 14.84
N ASP A 193 -4.90 19.32 14.26
CA ASP A 193 -6.21 19.89 14.65
C ASP A 193 -7.33 18.84 14.57
N TRP A 194 -7.30 18.01 13.52
CA TRP A 194 -8.29 16.96 13.31
C TRP A 194 -8.23 15.84 14.34
N LEU A 195 -7.02 15.43 14.73
CA LEU A 195 -6.83 14.41 15.75
C LEU A 195 -7.31 14.91 17.12
N GLU A 196 -7.07 16.19 17.43
CA GLU A 196 -7.62 16.83 18.63
C GLU A 196 -9.15 16.86 18.61
N GLN A 197 -9.75 17.29 17.49
CA GLN A 197 -11.21 17.32 17.34
C GLN A 197 -11.83 15.93 17.48
N LYS A 198 -11.21 14.89 16.92
CA LYS A 198 -11.67 13.49 17.05
C LYS A 198 -11.64 12.96 18.49
N ALA A 199 -10.83 13.55 19.36
CA ALA A 199 -10.78 13.16 20.76
C ALA A 199 -12.01 13.64 21.53
N ILE A 200 -12.61 14.76 21.10
CA ILE A 200 -13.73 15.44 21.78
C ILE A 200 -15.08 15.28 21.07
N ASP A 201 -15.09 15.18 19.74
CA ASP A 201 -16.28 14.95 18.92
C ASP A 201 -16.27 13.53 18.32
N ARG A 202 -17.38 12.82 18.54
CA ARG A 202 -17.60 11.45 18.04
C ARG A 202 -18.64 11.39 16.91
N SER A 203 -19.03 12.54 16.37
CA SER A 203 -19.88 12.64 15.19
C SER A 203 -19.19 12.03 13.97
N GLU A 204 -19.97 11.52 13.01
CA GLU A 204 -19.42 11.00 11.75
C GLU A 204 -18.60 12.06 10.99
N GLU A 205 -19.00 13.33 11.08
CA GLU A 205 -18.29 14.44 10.42
C GLU A 205 -16.88 14.62 10.97
N ALA A 206 -16.69 14.50 12.29
CA ALA A 206 -15.37 14.55 12.92
C ALA A 206 -14.45 13.42 12.44
N PHE A 207 -14.99 12.32 11.92
CA PHE A 207 -14.19 11.23 11.35
C PHE A 207 -13.79 11.44 9.89
N LYS A 208 -14.27 12.49 9.21
CA LYS A 208 -13.88 12.78 7.82
C LYS A 208 -12.52 13.48 7.78
N PRO A 209 -11.59 13.07 6.90
CA PRO A 209 -10.28 13.70 6.76
C PRO A 209 -10.39 15.19 6.46
N PRO A 210 -9.52 16.08 6.97
CA PRO A 210 -9.59 17.51 6.71
C PRO A 210 -9.73 17.86 5.23
N PHE A 211 -10.43 18.95 4.94
CA PHE A 211 -10.54 19.45 3.57
C PHE A 211 -9.64 20.67 3.39
N LEU A 212 -8.49 20.47 2.79
CA LEU A 212 -7.61 21.57 2.38
C LEU A 212 -8.05 22.08 1.01
N LEU A 213 -8.27 23.40 0.90
CA LEU A 213 -8.44 24.05 -0.38
C LEU A 213 -7.11 23.94 -1.12
N GLY A 214 -7.00 22.97 -2.05
CA GLY A 214 -5.82 22.82 -2.90
C GLY A 214 -5.56 24.07 -3.73
N HIS A 215 -4.40 24.14 -4.39
CA HIS A 215 -4.16 25.18 -5.40
C HIS A 215 -5.34 25.21 -6.38
N ALA A 216 -5.91 26.40 -6.61
CA ALA A 216 -7.20 26.65 -7.26
C ALA A 216 -7.23 26.34 -8.77
N ALA A 217 -6.71 25.19 -9.17
CA ALA A 217 -6.87 24.64 -10.51
C ALA A 217 -7.92 23.52 -10.45
N PRO A 218 -8.98 23.57 -11.27
CA PRO A 218 -9.82 22.41 -11.51
C PRO A 218 -8.98 21.23 -12.02
N LEU A 219 -9.40 20.01 -11.68
CA LEU A 219 -8.92 18.77 -12.30
C LEU A 219 -9.29 18.69 -13.78
#